data_AF-A0A845FCK7-F1
#
_entry.id   AF-A0A845FCK7-F1
#
_cell.length_a   1.000
_cell.length_b   1.000
_cell.length_c   1.000
_cell.angle_alpha   90.00
_cell.angle_beta   90.00
_cell.angle_gamma   90.00
#
_symmetry.space_group_name_H-M   'P 1'
#
loop_
_entity.id
_entity.type
_entity.pdbx_description
1 polymer ?
#
loop_
_entity_poly.entity_id
_entity_poly.type
_entity_poly.pdbx_seq_one_letter_code
_entity_poly.pdbx_strand_id
1 'polypeptide(L)' 'MDNSEKRTCLKCGSEMTKCYVAEGFRGLLVKNPEGDRILSNKKNTNINPVICTHCGFAEWYADEPENLI' A
#
# COMPACT_ATOMS: atom_id res chain seq x y z
N MET A 1 -11.01 6.46 17.16
CA MET A 1 -12.06 6.62 16.14
C MET A 1 -11.32 6.74 14.83
N ASP A 2 -11.18 5.63 14.10
CA ASP A 2 -10.43 5.59 12.84
C ASP A 2 -11.28 6.23 11.75
N ASN A 3 -10.81 7.35 11.22
CA ASN A 3 -11.49 8.16 10.22
C ASN A 3 -11.14 7.60 8.83
N SER A 4 -11.42 6.32 8.60
CA SER A 4 -11.10 5.67 7.33
C SER A 4 -11.98 6.27 6.24
N GLU A 5 -11.43 7.22 5.48
CA GLU A 5 -12.01 7.66 4.21
C GLU A 5 -12.32 6.40 3.39
N LYS A 6 -13.61 6.16 3.15
CA LYS A 6 -14.05 5.01 2.36
C LYS A 6 -13.51 5.17 0.94
N ARG A 7 -12.50 4.37 0.58
CA ARG A 7 -12.00 4.30 -0.80
C ARG A 7 -12.82 3.32 -1.61
N THR A 8 -13.15 3.73 -2.82
CA THR A 8 -13.84 2.89 -3.80
C THR A 8 -12.87 2.42 -4.87
N CYS A 9 -13.06 1.19 -5.30
CA CYS A 9 -12.23 0.54 -6.30
C CYS A 9 -12.44 1.19 -7.67
N LEU A 10 -11.37 1.71 -8.26
CA LEU A 10 -11.40 2.30 -9.60
C LEU A 10 -11.81 1.32 -10.70
N LYS A 11 -11.71 0.00 -10.46
CA LYS A 11 -12.06 -1.04 -11.45
C LYS A 11 -13.50 -1.53 -11.36
N CYS A 12 -14.06 -1.66 -10.16
CA CYS A 12 -15.38 -2.29 -9.97
C CYS A 12 -16.32 -1.51 -9.03
N GLY A 13 -15.89 -0.36 -8.51
CA GLY A 13 -16.70 0.50 -7.64
C GLY A 13 -16.89 0.00 -6.20
N SER A 14 -16.46 -1.23 -5.89
CA SER A 14 -16.58 -1.81 -4.54
C SER A 14 -15.70 -1.09 -3.51
N GLU A 15 -16.06 -1.16 -2.23
CA GLU A 15 -15.25 -0.63 -1.14
C GLU A 15 -13.88 -1.34 -1.07
N MET A 16 -12.86 -0.59 -0.68
CA MET A 16 -11.50 -1.09 -0.52
C MET A 16 -11.06 -1.02 0.94
N THR A 17 -10.22 -1.96 1.33
CA THR A 17 -9.75 -2.12 2.71
C THR A 17 -8.25 -1.85 2.78
N LYS A 18 -7.81 -0.97 3.69
CA LYS A 18 -6.38 -0.81 4.00
C LYS A 18 -5.88 -2.07 4.72
N CYS A 19 -4.80 -2.64 4.23
CA CYS A 19 -4.12 -3.78 4.84
C CYS A 19 -2.73 -3.34 5.32
N TYR A 20 -2.25 -3.94 6.39
CA TYR A 20 -0.95 -3.62 6.98
C TYR A 20 0.06 -4.71 6.66
N VAL A 21 1.12 -4.34 5.95
CA VAL A 21 2.15 -5.32 5.54
C VAL A 21 2.95 -5.82 6.74
N ALA A 22 3.31 -4.89 7.62
CA ALA A 22 4.09 -5.19 8.82
C ALA A 22 3.37 -6.13 9.79
N GLU A 23 2.04 -6.22 9.73
CA GLU A 23 1.22 -7.04 10.64
C GLU A 23 0.86 -8.42 10.05
N GLY A 24 1.58 -8.86 9.02
CA GLY A 24 1.45 -10.24 8.50
C GLY A 24 0.54 -10.34 7.29
N PHE A 25 0.83 -9.57 6.24
CA PHE A 25 0.22 -9.78 4.94
C PHE A 25 0.47 -11.24 4.50
N ARG A 26 -0.60 -12.00 4.27
CA ARG A 26 -0.51 -13.43 3.89
C ARG A 26 -0.01 -13.68 2.47
N GLY A 27 0.37 -12.63 1.73
CA GLY A 27 0.92 -12.69 0.38
C GLY A 27 2.44 -12.55 0.37
N LEU A 28 3.10 -13.15 -0.63
CA LEU A 28 4.54 -12.97 -0.83
C LEU A 28 4.82 -11.57 -1.39
N LEU A 29 5.60 -10.76 -0.66
CA LEU A 29 6.09 -9.48 -1.16
C LEU A 29 7.55 -9.61 -1.57
N VAL A 30 7.80 -9.36 -2.85
CA VAL A 30 9.14 -9.39 -3.43
C VAL A 30 9.50 -7.96 -3.83
N LYS A 31 10.58 -7.43 -3.25
CA LYS A 31 11.12 -6.13 -3.63
C LYS A 31 11.72 -6.22 -5.03
N ASN A 32 11.38 -5.29 -5.91
CA ASN A 32 12.09 -5.10 -7.17
C ASN A 32 13.50 -4.53 -6.86
N PRO A 33 14.59 -5.18 -7.31
CA PRO A 33 15.96 -4.68 -7.11
C PRO A 33 16.19 -3.25 -7.59
N GLU A 34 15.54 -2.84 -8.69
CA GLU A 34 15.63 -1.47 -9.20
C GLU A 34 14.97 -0.46 -8.25
N GLY A 35 13.84 -0.84 -7.65
CA GLY A 35 13.16 -0.03 -6.65
C GLY A 35 13.98 0.15 -5.36
N ASP A 36 14.68 -0.90 -4.94
CA ASP A 36 15.57 -0.84 -3.77
C ASP A 36 16.69 0.18 -3.96
N ARG A 37 17.26 0.24 -5.18
CA ARG A 37 18.26 1.26 -5.55
C ARG A 37 17.69 2.68 -5.55
N ILE A 38 16.47 2.88 -6.04
CA ILE A 38 15.83 4.21 -6.09
C ILE A 38 15.58 4.74 -4.67
N LEU A 39 15.28 3.84 -3.72
CA LEU A 39 14.91 4.20 -2.35
C LEU A 39 16.09 4.16 -1.37
N SER A 40 17.31 3.82 -1.82
CA SER A 40 18.45 3.52 -0.92
C SER A 40 18.89 4.67 -0.01
N ASN A 41 18.65 5.92 -0.43
CA ASN A 41 19.04 7.14 0.30
C ASN A 41 17.84 7.86 0.91
N LYS A 42 16.67 7.23 0.93
CA LYS A 42 15.41 7.80 1.43
C LYS A 42 15.17 7.36 2.87
N LYS A 43 14.40 8.16 3.61
CA LYS A 43 13.98 7.76 4.97
C LYS A 43 12.97 6.63 4.89
N ASN A 44 12.92 5.81 5.92
CA ASN A 44 11.94 4.73 6.01
C ASN A 44 10.53 5.31 6.15
N THR A 45 9.56 4.70 5.48
CA THR A 45 8.13 4.92 5.67
C THR A 45 7.40 3.61 5.40
N ASN A 46 6.25 3.41 6.04
CA ASN A 46 5.43 2.23 5.78
C ASN A 46 4.72 2.38 4.44
N ILE A 47 4.78 1.36 3.60
CA ILE A 47 4.02 1.28 2.37
C ILE A 47 2.97 0.18 2.54
N ASN A 48 1.70 0.60 2.58
CA ASN A 48 0.58 -0.27 2.89
C ASN A 48 -0.40 -0.31 1.71
N PRO A 49 -0.87 -1.50 1.31
CA PRO A 49 -1.85 -1.60 0.24
C PRO A 49 -3.25 -1.28 0.75
N VAL A 50 -4.05 -0.70 -0.14
CA VAL A 50 -5.50 -0.65 -0.06
C VAL A 50 -6.03 -1.59 -1.12
N ILE A 51 -6.80 -2.60 -0.72
CA ILE A 51 -7.16 -3.75 -1.57
C ILE A 51 -8.67 -3.85 -1.72
N CYS A 52 -9.11 -4.03 -2.96
CA CYS A 52 -10.45 -4.46 -3.28
C CYS A 52 -10.54 -5.99 -3.17
N THR A 53 -11.27 -6.49 -2.18
CA THR A 53 -11.47 -7.93 -1.97
C THR A 53 -12.39 -8.56 -3.00
N HIS A 54 -13.13 -7.75 -3.78
CA HIS A 54 -14.03 -8.23 -4.82
C HIS A 54 -13.29 -8.58 -6.13
N CYS A 55 -12.43 -7.70 -6.63
CA CYS A 55 -11.72 -7.90 -7.90
C CYS A 55 -10.20 -8.05 -7.79
N GLY A 56 -9.65 -7.98 -6.57
CA GLY A 56 -8.21 -8.10 -6.32
C GLY A 56 -7.38 -6.88 -6.72
N PHE A 57 -8.01 -5.77 -7.16
CA PHE A 57 -7.31 -4.53 -7.43
C PHE A 57 -6.69 -3.97 -6.15
N ALA A 58 -5.41 -3.60 -6.22
CA ALA A 58 -4.67 -3.07 -5.08
C ALA A 58 -3.93 -1.79 -5.47
N GLU A 59 -3.99 -0.81 -4.59
CA GLU A 59 -3.25 0.44 -4.67
C GLU A 59 -2.30 0.52 -3.49
N TRP A 60 -1.10 1.07 -3.67
CA TRP A 60 -0.05 1.11 -2.64
C TRP A 60 0.28 2.56 -2.30
N TYR A 61 0.29 2.87 -1.00
CA TYR A 61 0.54 4.23 -0.52
C TYR A 61 1.58 4.22 0.59
N ALA A 62 2.46 5.22 0.57
CA ALA A 62 3.32 5.54 1.69
C ALA A 62 2.54 6.32 2.74
N ASP A 63 2.70 5.97 4.02
CA ASP A 63 2.09 6.72 5.13
C ASP A 63 2.71 8.12 5.27
N GLU A 64 4.00 8.27 4.94
CA GLU A 64 4.75 9.54 4.94
C GLU A 64 5.49 9.70 3.58
N PRO A 65 4.81 10.09 2.50
CA PRO A 65 5.40 10.17 1.16
C PRO A 65 6.59 11.13 1.06
N GLU A 66 6.66 12.16 1.90
CA GLU A 66 7.77 13.11 1.99
C GLU A 66 9.11 12.44 2.35
N ASN A 67 9.09 11.28 3.00
CA ASN A 67 10.31 10.51 3.30
C ASN A 67 10.92 9.87 2.04
N LEU A 68 10.18 9.78 0.93
CA LEU A 68 10.58 9.19 -0.34
C LEU A 68 11.07 10.22 -1.38
N ILE A 69 10.97 11.53 -1.08
CA ILE A 69 11.33 12.63 -1.99
C ILE A 69 12.82 12.97 -1.93
#